data_AF-A0AAV9WC60-F1
#
_entry.id   AF-A0AAV9WC60-F1
#
_cell.length_a   1.000
_cell.length_b   1.000
_cell.length_c   1.000
_cell.angle_alpha   90.00
_cell.angle_beta   90.00
_cell.angle_gamma   90.00
#
_symmetry.space_group_name_H-M   'P 1'
#
loop_
_entity.id
_entity.type
_entity.pdbx_description
1 polymer ?
#
loop_
_entity_poly.entity_id
_entity_poly.type
_entity_poly.pdbx_seq_one_letter_code
_entity_poly.pdbx_strand_id
1 'polypeptide(L)'
;MKATGARLAIAAASVAGASAHSIFQKLAVNGVDQGTSCIRLPQGPSANFPVTLVSSNDIRCNVGGSTGVSGVCSVPAGGTITVEMHPTYSAADQSCDVEAIGGAHHGPVQVYMQKVTDATTADGSGPWFKVYAEGLISGYNAGYWATDRMNDNCGKVNVVIPSGLAPGNYLVRAEVIALHAAFQTNGAQFYITCYQINVTGGGTASPSGVLLPGAYSPTDPGIYWDLYRSFDSYPLPGPTVYSGGSGPASSSTTTTRTTTTATTLTTSARTTTPSSTTRSTTTTTTASTTTRTTTTPSTTSRTTTSASSGTGAPLWGQCGGIGWTGPTTCASGTCVKQNEYYSQCQ
;
A
#
# COMPACT_ATOMS: atom_id res chain seq x y z
N MET A 1 70.66 -15.19 -10.01
CA MET A 1 69.49 -15.12 -10.91
C MET A 1 68.29 -14.67 -10.09
N LYS A 2 67.69 -13.52 -10.42
CA LYS A 2 66.55 -12.92 -9.71
C LYS A 2 65.27 -13.67 -10.11
N ALA A 3 64.56 -14.26 -9.14
CA ALA A 3 63.23 -14.80 -9.36
C ALA A 3 62.19 -13.71 -9.09
N THR A 4 61.65 -13.12 -10.16
CA THR A 4 60.52 -12.18 -10.12
C THR A 4 59.23 -12.96 -9.87
N GLY A 5 58.54 -12.64 -8.78
CA GLY A 5 57.27 -13.24 -8.40
C GLY A 5 56.11 -12.76 -9.27
N ALA A 6 55.29 -13.70 -9.74
CA ALA A 6 53.99 -13.41 -10.33
C ALA A 6 52.93 -13.48 -9.22
N ARG A 7 52.41 -12.33 -8.81
CA ARG A 7 51.21 -12.26 -7.96
C ARG A 7 49.98 -12.39 -8.87
N LEU A 8 49.32 -13.53 -8.79
CA LEU A 8 48.04 -13.78 -9.44
C LEU A 8 46.95 -13.01 -8.68
N ALA A 9 46.48 -11.89 -9.24
CA ALA A 9 45.34 -11.15 -8.69
C ALA A 9 44.06 -11.89 -9.10
N ILE A 10 43.39 -12.53 -8.14
CA ILE A 10 42.05 -13.09 -8.31
C ILE A 10 41.07 -11.92 -8.20
N ALA A 11 40.55 -11.44 -9.32
CA ALA A 11 39.41 -10.54 -9.34
C ALA A 11 38.15 -11.34 -9.00
N ALA A 12 37.61 -11.16 -7.79
CA ALA A 12 36.31 -11.69 -7.44
C ALA A 12 35.25 -10.89 -8.21
N ALA A 13 34.66 -11.50 -9.24
CA ALA A 13 33.47 -10.96 -9.88
C ALA A 13 32.29 -11.13 -8.92
N SER A 14 31.88 -10.05 -8.26
CA SER A 14 30.62 -9.99 -7.54
C SER A 14 29.48 -10.05 -8.57
N VAL A 15 28.82 -11.20 -8.65
CA VAL A 15 27.56 -11.32 -9.38
C VAL A 15 26.53 -10.51 -8.60
N ALA A 16 26.19 -9.32 -9.09
CA ALA A 16 25.07 -8.55 -8.57
C ALA A 16 23.78 -9.35 -8.86
N GLY A 17 23.20 -9.95 -7.82
CA GLY A 17 21.89 -10.56 -7.92
C GLY A 17 20.84 -9.47 -8.01
N ALA A 18 20.10 -9.38 -9.11
CA ALA A 18 18.94 -8.51 -9.19
C ALA A 18 17.81 -9.12 -8.35
N SER A 19 17.33 -8.40 -7.34
CA SER A 19 16.15 -8.84 -6.59
C SER A 19 14.88 -8.43 -7.33
N ALA A 20 14.10 -9.43 -7.74
CA ALA A 20 12.75 -9.25 -8.28
C ALA A 20 11.76 -8.63 -7.26
N HIS A 21 12.04 -8.82 -5.98
CA HIS A 21 11.15 -8.51 -4.86
C HIS A 21 11.68 -7.33 -4.08
N SER A 22 10.80 -6.45 -3.61
CA SER A 22 11.23 -5.17 -3.01
C SER A 22 10.17 -4.52 -2.12
N ILE A 23 10.58 -3.54 -1.33
CA ILE A 23 9.79 -2.91 -0.27
C ILE A 23 10.00 -1.40 -0.30
N PHE A 24 8.90 -0.64 -0.33
CA PHE A 24 8.91 0.77 0.05
C PHE A 24 9.20 0.88 1.55
N GLN A 25 10.40 1.32 1.93
CA GLN A 25 10.90 1.16 3.29
C GLN A 25 11.44 2.43 3.96
N LYS A 26 11.51 3.55 3.24
CA LYS A 26 11.84 4.85 3.85
C LYS A 26 10.86 5.95 3.48
N LEU A 27 10.87 7.00 4.30
CA LEU A 27 10.15 8.25 4.09
C LEU A 27 11.08 9.42 4.42
N ALA A 28 11.25 10.34 3.47
CA ALA A 28 11.80 11.65 3.75
C ALA A 28 10.72 12.73 3.64
N VAL A 29 10.85 13.80 4.42
CA VAL A 29 10.00 14.99 4.35
C VAL A 29 10.88 16.19 4.06
N ASN A 30 10.65 16.84 2.92
CA ASN A 30 11.47 17.94 2.41
C ASN A 30 12.98 17.58 2.41
N GLY A 31 13.30 16.35 2.01
CA GLY A 31 14.67 15.83 1.95
C GLY A 31 15.25 15.34 3.28
N VAL A 32 14.51 15.45 4.39
CA VAL A 32 14.95 14.96 5.71
C VAL A 32 14.36 13.57 5.98
N ASP A 33 15.22 12.56 6.12
CA ASP A 33 14.82 11.20 6.50
C ASP A 33 14.08 11.21 7.85
N GLN A 34 12.92 10.56 7.90
CA GLN A 34 12.08 10.44 9.09
C GLN A 34 12.32 9.13 9.86
N GLY A 35 13.22 8.28 9.38
CA GLY A 35 13.35 6.90 9.84
C GLY A 35 12.08 6.09 9.52
N THR A 36 11.89 5.00 10.26
CA THR A 36 10.83 4.01 9.95
C THR A 36 9.61 4.09 10.88
N SER A 37 9.62 4.99 11.87
CA SER A 37 8.63 5.02 12.96
C SER A 37 7.18 5.24 12.52
N CYS A 38 6.98 5.88 11.37
CA CYS A 38 5.67 6.17 10.79
C CYS A 38 5.35 5.32 9.55
N ILE A 39 6.11 4.24 9.33
CA ILE A 39 5.96 3.35 8.17
C ILE A 39 5.38 2.01 8.64
N ARG A 40 4.32 1.55 7.98
CA ARG A 40 3.74 0.22 8.20
C ARG A 40 4.49 -0.79 7.35
N LEU A 41 5.72 -1.06 7.74
CA LEU A 41 6.62 -1.95 7.02
C LEU A 41 6.04 -3.37 6.97
N PRO A 42 5.96 -4.02 5.79
CA PRO A 42 5.69 -5.44 5.69
C PRO A 42 6.67 -6.26 6.53
N GLN A 43 6.20 -7.32 7.20
CA GLN A 43 6.99 -8.10 8.17
C GLN A 43 7.15 -9.55 7.74
N GLY A 44 8.18 -10.21 8.29
CA GLY A 44 8.42 -11.64 8.13
C GLY A 44 9.14 -12.00 6.83
N PRO A 45 9.26 -13.31 6.53
CA PRO A 45 10.02 -13.82 5.38
C PRO A 45 9.41 -13.44 4.03
N SER A 46 8.17 -12.94 4.04
CA SER A 46 7.40 -12.52 2.87
C SER A 46 7.30 -11.00 2.75
N ALA A 47 8.07 -10.24 3.52
CA ALA A 47 7.98 -8.78 3.58
C ALA A 47 8.14 -8.12 2.20
N ASN A 48 8.98 -8.70 1.33
CA ASN A 48 9.19 -8.19 -0.02
C ASN A 48 8.37 -8.92 -1.09
N PHE A 49 7.42 -9.79 -0.73
CA PHE A 49 6.54 -10.43 -1.71
C PHE A 49 5.39 -9.51 -2.11
N PRO A 50 4.89 -9.63 -3.36
CA PRO A 50 3.80 -8.81 -3.84
C PRO A 50 2.46 -9.33 -3.31
N VAL A 51 1.51 -8.41 -3.19
CA VAL A 51 0.09 -8.77 -3.24
C VAL A 51 -0.26 -9.02 -4.70
N THR A 52 -1.09 -10.03 -5.00
CA THR A 52 -1.57 -10.31 -6.38
C THR A 52 -3.09 -10.30 -6.49
N LEU A 53 -3.78 -10.54 -5.37
CA LEU A 53 -5.24 -10.58 -5.33
C LEU A 53 -5.82 -9.21 -4.99
N VAL A 54 -6.28 -8.48 -6.00
CA VAL A 54 -6.85 -7.11 -5.85
C VAL A 54 -8.15 -7.05 -5.04
N SER A 55 -8.79 -8.21 -4.79
CA SER A 55 -9.94 -8.32 -3.90
C SER A 55 -9.59 -8.54 -2.43
N SER A 56 -8.32 -8.82 -2.10
CA SER A 56 -7.86 -8.94 -0.71
C SER A 56 -7.83 -7.57 -0.01
N ASN A 57 -8.02 -7.55 1.31
CA ASN A 57 -7.75 -6.36 2.11
C ASN A 57 -6.27 -5.95 2.12
N ASP A 58 -5.36 -6.88 1.81
CA ASP A 58 -3.92 -6.60 1.70
C ASP A 58 -3.61 -5.58 0.58
N ILE A 59 -4.51 -5.40 -0.39
CA ILE A 59 -4.33 -4.38 -1.43
C ILE A 59 -4.32 -2.94 -0.86
N ARG A 60 -4.77 -2.73 0.37
CA ARG A 60 -4.71 -1.43 1.05
C ARG A 60 -3.28 -1.04 1.41
N CYS A 61 -2.64 -1.87 2.23
CA CYS A 61 -1.39 -1.54 2.90
C CYS A 61 -0.40 -2.71 2.96
N ASN A 62 -0.58 -3.73 2.12
CA ASN A 62 0.14 -5.00 2.16
C ASN A 62 -0.21 -5.88 3.37
N VAL A 63 0.29 -7.11 3.39
CA VAL A 63 0.08 -8.09 4.46
C VAL A 63 0.59 -7.53 5.78
N GLY A 64 -0.29 -7.51 6.78
CA GLY A 64 -0.01 -6.93 8.11
C GLY A 64 -0.08 -5.40 8.19
N GLY A 65 -0.10 -4.68 7.06
CA GLY A 65 -0.13 -3.22 7.04
C GLY A 65 -1.49 -2.59 7.41
N SER A 66 -2.53 -3.41 7.63
CA SER A 66 -3.80 -2.94 8.19
C SER A 66 -3.67 -2.56 9.68
N THR A 67 -2.63 -3.04 10.36
CA THR A 67 -2.30 -2.62 11.73
C THR A 67 -1.36 -1.43 11.69
N GLY A 68 -1.73 -0.34 12.39
CA GLY A 68 -0.89 0.84 12.48
C GLY A 68 0.31 0.70 13.40
N VAL A 69 1.27 1.60 13.22
CA VAL A 69 2.42 1.80 14.10
C VAL A 69 2.19 3.01 15.01
N SER A 70 3.01 3.20 16.03
CA SER A 70 2.81 4.31 16.99
C SER A 70 3.24 5.68 16.45
N GLY A 71 4.16 5.74 15.49
CA GLY A 71 4.70 6.99 14.96
C GLY A 71 3.83 7.62 13.88
N VAL A 72 3.82 8.95 13.84
CA VAL A 72 3.15 9.74 12.79
C VAL A 72 4.10 10.85 12.37
N CYS A 73 4.46 10.90 11.09
CA CYS A 73 5.38 11.89 10.56
C CYS A 73 4.65 13.19 10.22
N SER A 74 5.18 14.34 10.65
CA SER A 74 4.56 15.64 10.33
C SER A 74 4.99 16.11 8.94
N VAL A 75 4.02 16.48 8.10
CA VAL A 75 4.27 16.91 6.73
C VAL A 75 3.49 18.20 6.45
N PRO A 76 4.12 19.31 6.06
CA PRO A 76 3.37 20.49 5.67
C PRO A 76 2.60 20.23 4.37
N ALA A 77 1.36 20.73 4.26
CA ALA A 77 0.68 20.81 2.98
C ALA A 77 1.52 21.63 1.99
N GLY A 78 1.67 21.16 0.75
CA GLY A 78 2.62 21.72 -0.23
C GLY A 78 4.07 21.27 -0.02
N GLY A 79 4.37 20.56 1.06
CA GLY A 79 5.66 19.90 1.26
C GLY A 79 5.84 18.68 0.37
N THR A 80 7.08 18.25 0.20
CA THR A 80 7.41 17.05 -0.56
C THR A 80 7.68 15.90 0.39
N ILE A 81 7.02 14.77 0.16
CA ILE A 81 7.45 13.48 0.71
C ILE A 81 8.28 12.74 -0.34
N THR A 82 9.26 11.96 0.11
CA THR A 82 10.00 11.02 -0.73
C THR A 82 9.75 9.62 -0.18
N VAL A 83 9.07 8.78 -0.94
CA VAL A 83 8.98 7.35 -0.63
C VAL A 83 10.13 6.63 -1.33
N GLU A 84 10.79 5.72 -0.61
CA GLU A 84 12.00 5.06 -1.10
C GLU A 84 11.87 3.54 -1.02
N MET A 85 12.14 2.88 -2.13
CA MET A 85 12.02 1.43 -2.32
C MET A 85 13.38 0.76 -2.44
N HIS A 86 13.52 -0.45 -1.91
CA HIS A 86 14.74 -1.28 -2.01
C HIS A 86 14.42 -2.77 -1.87
N PRO A 87 15.29 -3.67 -2.39
CA PRO A 87 15.07 -5.11 -2.36
C PRO A 87 14.77 -5.73 -1.00
N THR A 88 15.52 -5.30 0.01
CA THR A 88 15.45 -5.80 1.38
C THR A 88 15.78 -4.70 2.39
N TYR A 89 15.59 -5.01 3.67
CA TYR A 89 16.00 -4.14 4.78
C TYR A 89 17.53 -4.11 5.02
N SER A 90 18.33 -4.88 4.28
CA SER A 90 19.78 -4.89 4.45
C SER A 90 20.38 -3.54 4.03
N ALA A 91 21.42 -3.08 4.74
CA ALA A 91 22.10 -1.83 4.38
C ALA A 91 22.83 -1.93 3.03
N ALA A 92 23.27 -3.14 2.64
CA ALA A 92 23.94 -3.38 1.37
C ALA A 92 23.00 -3.18 0.17
N ASP A 93 21.74 -3.59 0.32
CA ASP A 93 20.72 -3.46 -0.73
C ASP A 93 20.14 -2.05 -0.83
N GLN A 94 20.49 -1.14 0.10
CA GLN A 94 20.02 0.24 0.12
C GLN A 94 20.96 1.21 -0.62
N SER A 95 21.88 0.68 -1.44
CA SER A 95 22.79 1.48 -2.27
C SER A 95 22.12 1.94 -3.56
N CYS A 96 22.52 3.11 -4.08
CA CYS A 96 22.16 3.56 -5.42
C CYS A 96 22.66 2.64 -6.55
N ASP A 97 23.66 1.79 -6.26
CA ASP A 97 24.21 0.85 -7.23
C ASP A 97 23.39 -0.46 -7.33
N VAL A 98 22.36 -0.60 -6.49
CA VAL A 98 21.45 -1.73 -6.47
C VAL A 98 20.08 -1.25 -6.97
N GLU A 99 19.50 -1.96 -7.94
CA GLU A 99 18.14 -1.66 -8.39
C GLU A 99 17.17 -1.74 -7.21
N ALA A 100 16.41 -0.67 -7.00
CA ALA A 100 15.38 -0.63 -5.98
C ALA A 100 14.35 -1.73 -6.19
N ILE A 101 13.98 -1.99 -7.45
CA ILE A 101 13.24 -3.17 -7.88
C ILE A 101 13.85 -3.69 -9.18
N GLY A 102 14.42 -4.89 -9.15
CA GLY A 102 15.20 -5.44 -10.24
C GLY A 102 14.48 -6.50 -11.05
N GLY A 103 15.21 -7.17 -11.95
CA GLY A 103 14.69 -8.32 -12.70
C GLY A 103 13.55 -7.98 -13.67
N ALA A 104 13.64 -6.81 -14.32
CA ALA A 104 12.67 -6.34 -15.32
C ALA A 104 11.23 -6.19 -14.79
N HIS A 105 11.06 -5.78 -13.53
CA HIS A 105 9.78 -5.45 -12.92
C HIS A 105 9.28 -4.06 -13.38
N HIS A 106 9.09 -3.93 -14.69
CA HIS A 106 8.59 -2.70 -15.30
C HIS A 106 7.13 -2.46 -14.94
N GLY A 107 6.79 -1.21 -14.63
CA GLY A 107 5.41 -0.80 -14.46
C GLY A 107 5.22 0.56 -13.80
N PRO A 108 3.97 0.92 -13.48
CA PRO A 108 3.66 2.22 -12.89
C PRO A 108 4.05 2.32 -11.42
N VAL A 109 4.26 3.57 -10.98
CA VAL A 109 4.34 3.97 -9.59
C VAL A 109 3.16 4.90 -9.29
N GLN A 110 2.44 4.64 -8.20
CA GLN A 110 1.27 5.41 -7.81
C GLN A 110 1.30 5.71 -6.31
N VAL A 111 0.87 6.92 -5.93
CA VAL A 111 0.72 7.29 -4.51
C VAL A 111 -0.68 7.82 -4.26
N TYR A 112 -1.30 7.29 -3.22
CA TYR A 112 -2.63 7.65 -2.76
C TYR A 112 -2.58 8.22 -1.35
N MET A 113 -3.59 9.00 -1.00
CA MET A 113 -3.82 9.46 0.36
C MET A 113 -5.25 9.15 0.79
N GLN A 114 -5.44 8.96 2.09
CA GLN A 114 -6.74 8.82 2.73
C GLN A 114 -6.75 9.67 3.99
N LYS A 115 -7.70 10.60 4.11
CA LYS A 115 -7.92 11.33 5.38
C LYS A 115 -8.51 10.38 6.42
N VAL A 116 -7.97 10.40 7.63
CA VAL A 116 -8.40 9.53 8.73
C VAL A 116 -8.51 10.32 10.02
N THR A 117 -9.33 9.85 10.95
CA THR A 117 -9.40 10.43 12.30
C THR A 117 -8.07 10.23 13.03
N ASP A 118 -7.53 9.02 12.97
CA ASP A 118 -6.29 8.62 13.62
C ASP A 118 -5.50 7.67 12.72
N ALA A 119 -4.29 8.10 12.34
CA ALA A 119 -3.43 7.33 11.44
C ALA A 119 -2.80 6.10 12.12
N THR A 120 -2.80 6.03 13.45
CA THR A 120 -2.24 4.88 14.19
C THR A 120 -3.24 3.73 14.32
N THR A 121 -4.54 3.98 14.12
CA THR A 121 -5.60 2.98 14.29
C THR A 121 -6.40 2.70 13.02
N ALA A 122 -6.40 3.61 12.03
CA ALA A 122 -7.08 3.37 10.76
C ALA A 122 -6.50 2.17 9.98
N ASP A 123 -7.36 1.33 9.41
CA ASP A 123 -6.97 0.09 8.70
C ASP A 123 -6.91 0.26 7.16
N GLY A 124 -7.13 1.47 6.66
CA GLY A 124 -7.16 1.73 5.22
C GLY A 124 -8.49 1.41 4.53
N SER A 125 -9.57 1.10 5.27
CA SER A 125 -10.88 0.74 4.70
C SER A 125 -11.68 1.90 4.11
N GLY A 126 -11.23 3.14 4.28
CA GLY A 126 -11.92 4.33 3.77
C GLY A 126 -11.48 4.72 2.36
N PRO A 127 -11.98 5.86 1.86
CA PRO A 127 -11.77 6.28 0.48
C PRO A 127 -10.35 6.84 0.25
N TRP A 128 -9.66 6.30 -0.76
CA TRP A 128 -8.34 6.70 -1.22
C TRP A 128 -8.43 7.63 -2.44
N PHE A 129 -7.76 8.77 -2.38
CA PHE A 129 -7.59 9.66 -3.54
C PHE A 129 -6.15 9.63 -4.03
N LYS A 130 -5.97 9.59 -5.35
CA LYS A 130 -4.64 9.51 -5.96
C LYS A 130 -3.99 10.89 -5.96
N VAL A 131 -2.75 10.99 -5.49
CA VAL A 131 -1.97 12.26 -5.47
C VAL A 131 -0.74 12.20 -6.35
N TYR A 132 -0.34 11.02 -6.80
CA TYR A 132 0.74 10.83 -7.76
C TYR A 132 0.50 9.60 -8.64
N ALA A 133 0.87 9.70 -9.90
CA ALA A 133 0.92 8.58 -10.82
C ALA A 133 1.97 8.83 -11.92
N GLU A 134 2.77 7.82 -12.21
CA GLU A 134 3.60 7.76 -13.42
C GLU A 134 3.53 6.32 -13.94
N GLY A 135 3.39 6.17 -15.26
CA GLY A 135 3.24 4.87 -15.92
C GLY A 135 4.37 4.62 -16.91
N LEU A 136 4.01 4.30 -18.15
CA LEU A 136 4.93 4.27 -19.27
C LEU A 136 5.43 5.69 -19.58
N ILE A 137 6.74 5.85 -19.73
CA ILE A 137 7.40 7.12 -20.07
C ILE A 137 7.79 7.14 -21.55
N SER A 138 8.36 6.05 -22.07
CA SER A 138 8.73 5.95 -23.49
C SER A 138 8.90 4.49 -23.95
N GLY A 139 8.80 4.27 -25.26
CA GLY A 139 9.03 2.95 -25.87
C GLY A 139 7.93 1.92 -25.59
N TYR A 140 8.20 0.68 -25.98
CA TYR A 140 7.35 -0.49 -25.76
C TYR A 140 8.24 -1.73 -25.74
N ASN A 141 7.71 -2.87 -25.26
CA ASN A 141 8.41 -4.15 -25.19
C ASN A 141 9.87 -4.06 -24.67
N ALA A 142 10.11 -3.72 -23.41
CA ALA A 142 9.14 -3.37 -22.37
C ALA A 142 8.83 -1.87 -22.33
N GLY A 143 9.67 -1.01 -22.89
CA GLY A 143 9.64 0.44 -22.69
C GLY A 143 10.38 0.88 -21.43
N TYR A 144 10.40 2.18 -21.17
CA TYR A 144 10.95 2.81 -19.97
C TYR A 144 9.77 3.33 -19.12
N TRP A 145 9.74 2.93 -17.86
CA TRP A 145 8.62 3.06 -16.94
C TRP A 145 8.97 3.85 -15.69
N ALA A 146 7.95 4.18 -14.91
CA ALA A 146 8.11 4.80 -13.60
C ALA A 146 9.04 4.00 -12.66
N THR A 147 9.01 2.67 -12.70
CA THR A 147 9.96 1.82 -11.96
C THR A 147 11.41 2.00 -12.42
N ASP A 148 11.63 2.20 -13.72
CA ASP A 148 12.97 2.43 -14.27
C ASP A 148 13.50 3.81 -13.85
N ARG A 149 12.65 4.85 -13.95
CA ARG A 149 12.99 6.17 -13.41
C ARG A 149 13.24 6.13 -11.89
N MET A 150 12.46 5.34 -11.16
CA MET A 150 12.66 5.16 -9.72
C MET A 150 14.01 4.50 -9.43
N ASN A 151 14.41 3.47 -10.18
CA ASN A 151 15.73 2.86 -10.08
C ASN A 151 16.84 3.88 -10.38
N ASP A 152 16.71 4.65 -11.47
CA ASP A 152 17.66 5.73 -11.83
C ASP A 152 17.79 6.81 -10.73
N ASN A 153 16.78 6.94 -9.88
CA ASN A 153 16.74 7.87 -8.76
C ASN A 153 17.00 7.18 -7.40
N CYS A 154 17.75 6.08 -7.39
CA CYS A 154 18.10 5.31 -6.19
C CYS A 154 16.89 4.84 -5.36
N GLY A 155 15.82 4.41 -6.02
CA GLY A 155 14.60 3.96 -5.37
C GLY A 155 13.65 5.05 -4.91
N LYS A 156 13.95 6.33 -5.18
CA LYS A 156 13.22 7.48 -4.63
C LYS A 156 12.14 8.00 -5.56
N VAL A 157 10.97 8.27 -4.98
CA VAL A 157 9.84 8.89 -5.66
C VAL A 157 9.38 10.10 -4.86
N ASN A 158 9.50 11.29 -5.45
CA ASN A 158 9.10 12.55 -4.84
C ASN A 158 7.64 12.86 -5.13
N VAL A 159 6.86 13.15 -4.08
CA VAL A 159 5.44 13.48 -4.17
C VAL A 159 5.17 14.74 -3.39
N VAL A 160 4.63 15.78 -4.05
CA VAL A 160 4.17 16.98 -3.34
C VAL A 160 2.77 16.71 -2.77
N ILE A 161 2.63 16.92 -1.47
CA ILE A 161 1.34 16.87 -0.78
C ILE A 161 0.50 18.06 -1.25
N PRO A 162 -0.75 17.87 -1.71
CA PRO A 162 -1.54 18.99 -2.20
C PRO A 162 -1.69 20.10 -1.16
N SER A 163 -1.34 21.33 -1.53
CA SER A 163 -1.29 22.47 -0.61
C SER A 163 -2.65 22.88 -0.05
N GLY A 164 -3.75 22.53 -0.75
CA GLY A 164 -5.11 22.84 -0.33
C GLY A 164 -5.74 21.84 0.66
N LEU A 165 -5.07 20.73 1.00
CA LEU A 165 -5.63 19.72 1.90
C LEU A 165 -5.95 20.28 3.28
N ALA A 166 -7.05 19.81 3.86
CA ALA A 166 -7.37 20.06 5.25
C ALA A 166 -6.30 19.44 6.17
N PRO A 167 -5.76 20.16 7.17
CA PRO A 167 -4.81 19.57 8.11
C PRO A 167 -5.40 18.38 8.89
N GLY A 168 -4.52 17.53 9.42
CA GLY A 168 -4.87 16.36 10.24
C GLY A 168 -4.22 15.07 9.77
N ASN A 169 -4.68 13.94 10.31
CA ASN A 169 -4.12 12.63 10.02
C ASN A 169 -4.51 12.08 8.64
N TYR A 170 -3.53 11.48 7.97
CA TYR A 170 -3.68 10.78 6.70
C TYR A 170 -2.90 9.48 6.71
N LEU A 171 -3.42 8.47 6.00
CA LEU A 171 -2.60 7.40 5.47
C LEU A 171 -2.11 7.79 4.08
N VAL A 172 -0.86 7.48 3.77
CA VAL A 172 -0.28 7.54 2.42
C VAL A 172 0.01 6.13 1.97
N ARG A 173 -0.40 5.75 0.77
CA ARG A 173 -0.16 4.43 0.18
C ARG A 173 0.70 4.59 -1.06
N ALA A 174 1.96 4.14 -0.98
CA ALA A 174 2.83 4.03 -2.15
C ALA A 174 2.71 2.64 -2.75
N GLU A 175 2.71 2.56 -4.08
CA GLU A 175 2.53 1.32 -4.82
C GLU A 175 3.39 1.31 -6.09
N VAL A 176 4.06 0.19 -6.31
CA VAL A 176 4.53 -0.26 -7.62
C VAL A 176 3.63 -1.40 -8.10
N ILE A 177 3.31 -1.43 -9.39
CA ILE A 177 2.68 -2.58 -10.03
C ILE A 177 3.67 -3.15 -11.04
N ALA A 178 4.25 -4.31 -10.78
CA ALA A 178 5.13 -4.97 -11.74
C ALA A 178 4.31 -5.79 -12.75
N LEU A 179 4.58 -5.57 -14.04
CA LEU A 179 3.73 -6.04 -15.14
C LEU A 179 4.30 -7.22 -15.92
N HIS A 180 5.49 -7.72 -15.56
CA HIS A 180 6.19 -8.78 -16.30
C HIS A 180 5.38 -10.08 -16.45
N ALA A 181 4.40 -10.32 -15.56
CA ALA A 181 3.49 -11.48 -15.60
C ALA A 181 2.00 -11.07 -15.74
N ALA A 182 1.70 -9.79 -15.97
CA ALA A 182 0.34 -9.24 -15.96
C ALA A 182 -0.55 -9.70 -17.14
N PHE A 183 0.00 -10.42 -18.12
CA PHE A 183 -0.77 -11.06 -19.19
C PHE A 183 -1.58 -12.27 -18.70
N GLN A 184 -1.39 -12.67 -17.43
CA GLN A 184 -2.18 -13.69 -16.75
C GLN A 184 -3.13 -13.02 -15.75
N THR A 185 -4.32 -13.60 -15.56
CA THR A 185 -5.25 -13.14 -14.52
C THR A 185 -4.58 -13.23 -13.15
N ASN A 186 -4.62 -12.15 -12.36
CA ASN A 186 -3.89 -11.99 -11.10
C ASN A 186 -2.35 -12.09 -11.23
N GLY A 187 -1.80 -11.92 -12.43
CA GLY A 187 -0.36 -11.94 -12.67
C GLY A 187 0.35 -10.62 -12.37
N ALA A 188 -0.37 -9.50 -12.31
CA ALA A 188 0.17 -8.23 -11.85
C ALA A 188 0.57 -8.31 -10.36
N GLN A 189 1.74 -7.78 -10.04
CA GLN A 189 2.33 -7.86 -8.71
C GLN A 189 2.38 -6.49 -8.07
N PHE A 190 1.72 -6.34 -6.92
CA PHE A 190 1.54 -5.07 -6.23
C PHE A 190 2.47 -5.01 -5.01
N TYR A 191 3.45 -4.09 -5.05
CA TYR A 191 4.37 -3.81 -3.95
C TYR A 191 3.91 -2.55 -3.24
N ILE A 192 3.32 -2.73 -2.06
CA ILE A 192 2.59 -1.67 -1.36
C ILE A 192 3.22 -1.42 0.00
N THR A 193 3.28 -0.16 0.42
CA THR A 193 3.52 0.20 1.83
C THR A 193 2.70 1.43 2.19
N CYS A 194 2.15 1.42 3.40
CA CYS A 194 1.42 2.55 3.96
C CYS A 194 2.27 3.33 4.96
N TYR A 195 2.10 4.64 4.95
CA TYR A 195 2.77 5.60 5.83
C TYR A 195 1.71 6.38 6.62
N GLN A 196 2.06 6.77 7.84
CA GLN A 196 1.20 7.52 8.74
C GLN A 196 1.71 8.95 8.83
N ILE A 197 0.94 9.91 8.33
CA ILE A 197 1.33 11.31 8.36
C ILE A 197 0.28 12.19 9.03
N ASN A 198 0.74 13.29 9.62
CA ASN A 198 -0.11 14.40 10.03
C ASN A 198 0.21 15.60 9.14
N VAL A 199 -0.74 15.95 8.27
CA VAL A 199 -0.64 17.11 7.39
C VAL A 199 -0.82 18.39 8.22
N THR A 200 0.13 19.31 8.16
CA THR A 200 0.10 20.60 8.86
C THR A 200 -0.11 21.76 7.91
N GLY A 201 -0.74 22.84 8.41
CA GLY A 201 -1.16 23.97 7.57
C GLY A 201 -2.16 23.54 6.50
N GLY A 202 -2.16 24.24 5.35
CA GLY A 202 -2.98 23.89 4.20
C GLY A 202 -4.31 24.64 4.10
N GLY A 203 -5.31 23.99 3.52
CA GLY A 203 -6.63 24.57 3.24
C GLY A 203 -7.75 23.81 3.95
N THR A 204 -8.87 23.62 3.24
CA THR A 204 -10.05 22.90 3.74
C THR A 204 -10.44 21.74 2.83
N ALA A 205 -9.63 21.43 1.80
CA ALA A 205 -9.99 20.40 0.84
C ALA A 205 -9.99 19.00 1.49
N SER A 206 -11.06 18.26 1.23
CA SER A 206 -11.18 16.84 1.57
C SER A 206 -11.59 16.10 0.31
N PRO A 207 -10.64 15.67 -0.54
CA PRO A 207 -10.94 15.02 -1.81
C PRO A 207 -11.77 13.75 -1.62
N SER A 208 -12.71 13.51 -2.55
CA SER A 208 -13.36 12.21 -2.66
C SER A 208 -12.36 11.15 -3.13
N GLY A 209 -12.62 9.90 -2.79
CA GLY A 209 -11.74 8.78 -3.14
C GLY A 209 -12.51 7.53 -3.49
N VAL A 210 -11.77 6.46 -3.76
CA VAL A 210 -12.27 5.13 -4.09
C VAL A 210 -11.91 4.12 -2.99
N LEU A 211 -12.65 3.03 -2.90
CA LEU A 211 -12.33 1.96 -1.95
C LEU A 211 -11.31 0.99 -2.54
N LEU A 212 -10.40 0.52 -1.69
CA LEU A 212 -9.49 -0.58 -1.98
C LEU A 212 -9.67 -1.63 -0.87
N PRO A 213 -10.03 -2.89 -1.18
CA PRO A 213 -10.42 -3.41 -2.50
C PRO A 213 -11.69 -2.75 -3.08
N GLY A 214 -11.87 -2.85 -4.40
CA GLY A 214 -13.07 -2.40 -5.12
C GLY A 214 -12.78 -1.52 -6.35
N ALA A 215 -11.79 -0.62 -6.26
CA ALA A 215 -11.39 0.23 -7.37
C ALA A 215 -10.58 -0.50 -8.45
N TYR A 216 -9.86 -1.55 -8.05
CA TYR A 216 -9.07 -2.40 -8.94
C TYR A 216 -9.85 -3.69 -9.28
N SER A 217 -9.80 -4.09 -10.54
CA SER A 217 -10.31 -5.36 -11.06
C SER A 217 -9.16 -6.20 -11.65
N PRO A 218 -9.18 -7.54 -11.53
CA PRO A 218 -8.23 -8.42 -12.22
C PRO A 218 -8.22 -8.26 -13.74
N THR A 219 -9.23 -7.62 -14.32
CA THR A 219 -9.41 -7.38 -15.76
C THR A 219 -9.28 -5.91 -16.16
N ASP A 220 -8.92 -5.01 -15.24
CA ASP A 220 -8.64 -3.64 -15.62
C ASP A 220 -7.48 -3.63 -16.65
N PRO A 221 -7.54 -2.80 -17.69
CA PRO A 221 -6.55 -2.87 -18.77
C PRO A 221 -5.13 -2.50 -18.31
N GLY A 222 -4.97 -1.79 -17.20
CA GLY A 222 -3.66 -1.55 -16.57
C GLY A 222 -3.27 -2.58 -15.50
N ILE A 223 -4.05 -3.65 -15.32
CA ILE A 223 -3.77 -4.73 -14.37
C ILE A 223 -3.64 -6.05 -15.12
N TYR A 224 -4.52 -6.29 -16.10
CA TYR A 224 -4.35 -7.34 -17.10
C TYR A 224 -3.68 -6.74 -18.34
N TRP A 225 -2.35 -6.82 -18.38
CA TRP A 225 -1.51 -6.11 -19.36
C TRP A 225 -0.44 -7.02 -19.95
N ASP A 226 -0.30 -7.02 -21.27
CA ASP A 226 0.77 -7.73 -21.97
C ASP A 226 1.90 -6.76 -22.32
N LEU A 227 2.89 -6.70 -21.42
CA LEU A 227 4.08 -5.84 -21.50
C LEU A 227 4.95 -6.11 -22.74
N TYR A 228 4.82 -7.28 -23.36
CA TYR A 228 5.69 -7.73 -24.44
C TYR A 228 5.10 -7.48 -25.84
N ARG A 229 3.96 -6.79 -25.90
CA ARG A 229 3.35 -6.32 -27.16
C ARG A 229 3.79 -4.90 -27.50
N SER A 230 3.42 -4.47 -28.71
CA SER A 230 3.50 -3.06 -29.08
C SER A 230 2.34 -2.28 -28.49
N PHE A 231 2.65 -1.11 -27.93
CA PHE A 231 1.72 -0.13 -27.38
C PHE A 231 2.37 1.26 -27.46
N ASP A 232 1.56 2.31 -27.46
CA ASP A 232 2.00 3.71 -27.46
C ASP A 232 1.66 4.43 -26.16
N SER A 233 0.85 3.80 -25.31
CA SER A 233 0.30 4.37 -24.09
C SER A 233 -0.02 3.25 -23.10
N TYR A 234 -0.18 3.63 -21.82
CA TYR A 234 -0.53 2.72 -20.74
C TYR A 234 -1.67 3.28 -19.88
N PRO A 235 -2.78 2.54 -19.71
CA PRO A 235 -3.90 2.98 -18.90
C PRO A 235 -3.61 2.76 -17.41
N LEU A 236 -3.25 3.83 -16.69
CA LEU A 236 -3.03 3.77 -15.24
C LEU A 236 -4.27 3.25 -14.48
N PRO A 237 -4.15 2.21 -13.63
CA PRO A 237 -5.26 1.68 -12.83
C PRO A 237 -5.80 2.68 -11.80
N GLY A 238 -7.09 2.57 -11.46
CA GLY A 238 -7.72 3.39 -10.43
C GLY A 238 -8.13 4.81 -10.87
N PRO A 239 -8.44 5.72 -9.93
CA PRO A 239 -8.96 7.05 -10.25
C PRO A 239 -7.88 7.94 -10.89
N THR A 240 -8.29 9.04 -11.51
CA THR A 240 -7.38 10.11 -11.95
C THR A 240 -6.63 10.71 -10.76
N VAL A 241 -5.45 11.28 -11.01
CA VAL A 241 -4.74 12.09 -10.00
C VAL A 241 -5.62 13.28 -9.62
N TYR A 242 -5.75 13.54 -8.31
CA TYR A 242 -6.43 14.71 -7.77
C TYR A 242 -5.79 15.98 -8.34
N SER A 243 -6.60 17.00 -8.63
CA SER A 243 -6.12 18.22 -9.32
C SER A 243 -5.00 18.98 -8.59
N GLY A 244 -4.87 18.81 -7.28
CA GLY A 244 -3.75 19.36 -6.50
C GLY A 244 -2.57 18.40 -6.30
N GLY A 245 -2.60 17.21 -6.91
CA GLY A 245 -1.54 16.20 -6.85
C GLY A 245 -0.35 16.51 -7.77
N SER A 246 0.71 15.70 -7.63
CA SER A 246 1.96 15.79 -8.39
C SER A 246 2.07 14.70 -9.44
N GLY A 247 2.83 14.93 -10.51
CA GLY A 247 3.17 13.92 -11.52
C GLY A 247 2.70 14.32 -12.93
N PRO A 248 3.31 13.76 -13.99
CA PRO A 248 2.84 14.00 -15.35
C PRO A 248 1.42 13.43 -15.48
N ALA A 249 0.46 14.29 -15.86
CA ALA A 249 -0.91 13.87 -16.13
C ALA A 249 -0.92 12.94 -17.34
N SER A 250 -0.84 11.62 -17.11
CA SER A 250 -0.98 10.65 -18.19
C SER A 250 -2.47 10.41 -18.45
N SER A 251 -2.87 10.54 -19.71
CA SER A 251 -4.25 10.53 -20.16
C SER A 251 -4.94 9.20 -19.87
N SER A 252 -5.82 9.15 -18.88
CA SER A 252 -6.68 7.99 -18.65
C SER A 252 -7.98 8.14 -19.44
N THR A 253 -8.28 7.17 -20.31
CA THR A 253 -9.62 7.00 -20.86
C THR A 253 -10.55 6.51 -19.76
N THR A 254 -11.47 7.37 -19.33
CA THR A 254 -12.49 7.02 -18.32
C THR A 254 -13.43 5.96 -18.88
N THR A 255 -13.25 4.69 -18.49
CA THR A 255 -14.31 3.68 -18.63
C THR A 255 -15.29 3.87 -17.49
N THR A 256 -16.31 4.67 -17.73
CA THR A 256 -17.44 4.87 -16.81
C THR A 256 -18.16 3.53 -16.63
N ARG A 257 -17.98 2.86 -15.50
CA ARG A 257 -18.81 1.71 -15.13
C ARG A 257 -20.15 2.23 -14.64
N THR A 258 -21.14 2.22 -15.53
CA THR A 258 -22.51 2.65 -15.26
C THR A 258 -23.14 1.72 -14.23
N THR A 259 -23.26 2.17 -12.98
CA THR A 259 -24.12 1.53 -11.99
C THR A 259 -25.55 1.90 -12.33
N THR A 260 -26.31 0.96 -12.90
CA THR A 260 -27.74 1.09 -13.18
C THR A 260 -28.47 1.34 -11.85
N THR A 261 -28.81 2.59 -11.57
CA THR A 261 -29.70 2.96 -10.48
C THR A 261 -31.10 3.08 -11.07
N ALA A 262 -32.04 2.29 -10.55
CA ALA A 262 -33.42 2.29 -10.99
C ALA A 262 -34.08 3.66 -10.76
N THR A 263 -34.61 4.21 -11.85
CA THR A 263 -35.39 5.44 -11.90
C THR A 263 -36.76 5.22 -11.26
N THR A 264 -37.07 5.96 -10.19
CA THR A 264 -38.45 6.28 -9.81
C THR A 264 -38.63 7.79 -9.83
N LEU A 265 -39.38 8.24 -10.85
CA LEU A 265 -39.87 9.60 -11.01
C LEU A 265 -41.05 9.81 -10.05
N THR A 266 -41.08 10.91 -9.29
CA THR A 266 -42.30 11.74 -9.17
C THR A 266 -42.06 13.11 -8.50
N THR A 267 -42.39 14.14 -9.29
CA THR A 267 -43.10 15.40 -8.98
C THR A 267 -42.61 16.39 -7.90
N SER A 268 -42.33 17.59 -8.40
CA SER A 268 -42.22 18.87 -7.69
C SER A 268 -43.44 19.25 -6.84
N ALA A 269 -43.17 19.82 -5.67
CA ALA A 269 -43.98 20.90 -5.12
C ALA A 269 -43.08 21.93 -4.41
N ARG A 270 -43.22 23.18 -4.83
CA ARG A 270 -42.68 24.41 -4.23
C ARG A 270 -43.56 24.78 -3.03
N THR A 271 -43.00 25.46 -2.00
CA THR A 271 -43.53 26.70 -1.34
C THR A 271 -43.00 26.90 0.10
N THR A 272 -42.30 28.04 0.27
CA THR A 272 -42.10 28.97 1.42
C THR A 272 -41.66 28.53 2.84
N THR A 273 -40.55 29.16 3.25
CA THR A 273 -40.14 29.62 4.59
C THR A 273 -41.25 30.23 5.45
N PRO A 274 -41.13 30.16 6.80
CA PRO A 274 -40.65 31.36 7.51
C PRO A 274 -39.62 31.08 8.63
N SER A 275 -38.87 32.14 8.91
CA SER A 275 -37.94 32.34 10.02
C SER A 275 -38.69 32.67 11.32
N SER A 276 -38.24 32.19 12.47
CA SER A 276 -38.44 32.88 13.75
C SER A 276 -37.39 32.52 14.80
N THR A 277 -36.78 33.60 15.30
CA THR A 277 -35.91 33.77 16.44
C THR A 277 -36.69 33.62 17.76
N THR A 278 -36.15 32.99 18.81
CA THR A 278 -35.84 33.59 20.14
C THR A 278 -35.60 32.58 21.28
N ARG A 279 -34.51 32.85 22.02
CA ARG A 279 -34.38 33.03 23.48
C ARG A 279 -34.38 31.82 24.43
N SER A 280 -33.17 31.58 24.95
CA SER A 280 -32.74 31.39 26.34
C SER A 280 -33.80 31.25 27.46
N THR A 281 -33.71 30.15 28.20
CA THR A 281 -34.19 30.03 29.59
C THR A 281 -33.18 29.27 30.44
N THR A 282 -32.76 29.93 31.50
CA THR A 282 -31.96 29.46 32.62
C THR A 282 -32.85 28.67 33.59
N THR A 283 -32.41 27.51 34.06
CA THR A 283 -32.91 26.93 35.32
C THR A 283 -31.82 26.12 36.03
N THR A 284 -31.87 26.24 37.34
CA THR A 284 -30.83 26.02 38.35
C THR A 284 -30.91 24.62 38.97
N THR A 285 -29.75 24.08 39.37
CA THR A 285 -29.48 23.15 40.50
C THR A 285 -30.45 22.00 40.83
N THR A 286 -29.92 20.77 40.84
CA THR A 286 -30.07 19.86 41.99
C THR A 286 -28.85 18.96 42.11
N ALA A 287 -28.29 18.89 43.33
CA ALA A 287 -27.21 17.97 43.72
C ALA A 287 -27.74 16.55 43.91
N SER A 288 -26.93 15.54 43.61
CA SER A 288 -27.15 14.17 44.08
C SER A 288 -25.82 13.49 44.41
N THR A 289 -25.83 12.85 45.57
CA THR A 289 -24.70 12.34 46.34
C THR A 289 -24.54 10.83 46.11
N THR A 290 -23.29 10.39 45.92
CA THR A 290 -22.67 9.06 46.16
C THR A 290 -23.46 7.76 45.91
N THR A 291 -22.86 6.87 45.11
CA THR A 291 -22.46 5.53 45.60
C THR A 291 -21.24 5.00 44.83
N ARG A 292 -20.28 4.50 45.61
CA ARG A 292 -19.00 3.93 45.18
C ARG A 292 -19.16 2.43 45.14
N THR A 293 -18.95 1.81 43.98
CA THR A 293 -18.96 0.34 43.84
C THR A 293 -17.55 -0.12 43.50
N THR A 294 -16.94 -0.80 44.46
CA THR A 294 -15.66 -1.51 44.37
C THR A 294 -15.85 -2.81 43.60
N THR A 295 -15.09 -3.01 42.52
CA THR A 295 -14.95 -4.32 41.85
C THR A 295 -13.51 -4.81 41.95
N THR A 296 -13.37 -5.96 42.56
CA THR A 296 -12.15 -6.75 42.84
C THR A 296 -11.47 -7.23 41.55
N PRO A 297 -10.14 -7.40 41.49
CA PRO A 297 -9.43 -7.88 40.31
C PRO A 297 -9.53 -9.41 40.18
N SER A 298 -9.96 -9.89 39.02
CA SER A 298 -9.86 -11.32 38.66
C SER A 298 -8.51 -11.60 37.98
N THR A 299 -7.74 -12.48 38.61
CA THR A 299 -6.52 -13.11 38.13
C THR A 299 -6.79 -13.94 36.87
N THR A 300 -6.07 -13.68 35.78
CA THR A 300 -6.04 -14.57 34.61
C THR A 300 -4.71 -15.31 34.58
N SER A 301 -4.81 -16.64 34.71
CA SER A 301 -3.72 -17.60 34.62
C SER A 301 -3.19 -17.71 33.20
N ARG A 302 -1.87 -17.86 33.11
CA ARG A 302 -1.09 -18.08 31.89
C ARG A 302 -1.24 -19.53 31.45
N THR A 303 -1.78 -19.77 30.25
CA THR A 303 -1.88 -21.10 29.66
C THR A 303 -0.89 -21.23 28.51
N THR A 304 0.16 -22.00 28.75
CA THR A 304 1.03 -22.58 27.73
C THR A 304 0.26 -23.67 26.98
N THR A 305 0.16 -23.61 25.65
CA THR A 305 -0.37 -24.72 24.85
C THR A 305 0.59 -25.08 23.71
N SER A 306 1.26 -26.21 23.92
CA SER A 306 1.87 -27.02 22.88
C SER A 306 0.79 -27.80 22.13
N ALA A 307 1.02 -27.95 20.82
CA ALA A 307 0.50 -28.92 19.85
C ALA A 307 -0.75 -29.76 20.23
N SER A 308 -1.81 -29.59 19.43
CA SER A 308 -2.91 -30.54 19.29
C SER A 308 -3.28 -30.67 17.80
N SER A 309 -2.92 -31.82 17.25
CA SER A 309 -3.36 -32.41 16.00
C SER A 309 -4.85 -32.79 16.07
N GLY A 310 -5.66 -32.37 15.09
CA GLY A 310 -7.06 -32.84 15.02
C GLY A 310 -7.97 -32.18 13.98
N THR A 311 -7.59 -31.07 13.37
CA THR A 311 -8.31 -30.48 12.23
C THR A 311 -7.26 -30.02 11.25
N GLY A 312 -7.38 -30.43 9.99
CA GLY A 312 -6.46 -29.97 8.94
C GLY A 312 -6.35 -28.45 8.89
N ALA A 313 -5.38 -27.91 8.18
CA ALA A 313 -5.28 -26.48 7.96
C ALA A 313 -6.61 -25.92 7.41
N PRO A 314 -7.08 -24.76 7.87
CA PRO A 314 -8.31 -24.16 7.36
C PRO A 314 -8.20 -23.93 5.84
N LEU A 315 -9.33 -23.73 5.15
CA LEU A 315 -9.29 -23.28 3.75
C LEU A 315 -8.38 -22.04 3.64
N TRP A 316 -7.43 -22.06 2.71
CA TRP A 316 -6.34 -21.08 2.53
C TRP A 316 -5.22 -21.07 3.59
N GLY A 317 -5.23 -22.01 4.54
CA GLY A 317 -4.13 -22.23 5.48
C GLY A 317 -2.97 -23.02 4.87
N GLN A 318 -1.77 -22.86 5.42
CA GLN A 318 -0.60 -23.64 5.00
C GLN A 318 -0.77 -25.10 5.40
N CYS A 319 -0.59 -25.99 4.43
CA CYS A 319 -0.75 -27.43 4.58
C CYS A 319 0.51 -28.21 4.14
N GLY A 320 1.63 -27.53 3.90
CA GLY A 320 2.87 -28.19 3.48
C GLY A 320 3.98 -27.22 3.13
N GLY A 321 5.13 -27.80 2.76
CA GLY A 321 6.36 -27.08 2.45
C GLY A 321 7.57 -27.60 3.23
N ILE A 322 8.78 -27.46 2.68
CA ILE A 322 10.02 -27.76 3.39
C ILE A 322 10.08 -26.98 4.71
N GLY A 323 10.29 -27.70 5.82
CA GLY A 323 10.38 -27.13 7.16
C GLY A 323 9.03 -26.90 7.86
N TRP A 324 7.90 -27.18 7.20
CA TRP A 324 6.57 -27.05 7.82
C TRP A 324 6.32 -28.16 8.84
N THR A 325 6.01 -27.78 10.09
CA THR A 325 5.68 -28.71 11.19
C THR A 325 4.19 -28.68 11.57
N GLY A 326 3.36 -27.96 10.82
CA GLY A 326 1.92 -27.85 11.05
C GLY A 326 1.10 -28.92 10.31
N PRO A 327 -0.23 -28.74 10.20
CA PRO A 327 -1.10 -29.70 9.53
C PRO A 327 -0.67 -29.94 8.08
N THR A 328 -0.70 -31.19 7.63
CA THR A 328 -0.39 -31.58 6.24
C THR A 328 -1.63 -31.92 5.41
N THR A 329 -2.80 -31.81 6.02
CA THR A 329 -4.11 -32.01 5.42
C THR A 329 -4.95 -30.76 5.59
N CYS A 330 -6.00 -30.62 4.79
CA CYS A 330 -6.92 -29.49 4.83
C CYS A 330 -8.21 -29.85 5.56
N ALA A 331 -8.69 -28.96 6.43
CA ALA A 331 -10.02 -29.06 7.02
C ALA A 331 -11.12 -28.88 5.96
N SER A 332 -10.82 -28.15 4.88
CA SER A 332 -11.64 -28.02 3.69
C SER A 332 -10.73 -27.72 2.48
N GLY A 333 -11.05 -28.28 1.32
CA GLY A 333 -10.23 -28.17 0.11
C GLY A 333 -9.14 -29.24 0.00
N THR A 334 -8.22 -29.03 -0.95
CA THR A 334 -7.06 -29.89 -1.22
C THR A 334 -5.78 -29.13 -0.93
N CYS A 335 -4.77 -29.82 -0.41
CA CYS A 335 -3.46 -29.21 -0.20
C CYS A 335 -2.72 -29.07 -1.53
N VAL A 336 -2.68 -27.85 -2.07
CA VAL A 336 -2.04 -27.56 -3.36
C VAL A 336 -0.64 -27.01 -3.12
N LYS A 337 0.38 -27.67 -3.68
CA LYS A 337 1.78 -27.20 -3.64
C LYS A 337 1.89 -25.93 -4.50
N GLN A 338 2.27 -24.82 -3.88
CA GLN A 338 2.56 -23.57 -4.58
C GLN A 338 4.05 -23.50 -4.94
N ASN A 339 4.92 -23.91 -4.01
CA ASN A 339 6.35 -24.08 -4.24
C ASN A 339 6.93 -25.12 -3.26
N GLU A 340 8.26 -25.30 -3.25
CA GLU A 340 8.92 -26.30 -2.42
C GLU A 340 8.77 -26.05 -0.91
N TYR A 341 8.64 -24.78 -0.50
CA TYR A 341 8.55 -24.35 0.89
C TYR A 341 7.12 -24.06 1.36
N TYR A 342 6.13 -24.11 0.47
CA TYR A 342 4.76 -23.73 0.76
C TYR A 342 3.71 -24.48 -0.06
N SER A 343 2.78 -25.12 0.63
CA SER A 343 1.53 -25.66 0.09
C SER A 343 0.35 -25.09 0.86
N GLN A 344 -0.79 -24.88 0.20
CA GLN A 344 -1.96 -24.22 0.77
C GLN A 344 -3.25 -24.98 0.49
N CYS A 345 -4.20 -24.97 1.42
CA CYS A 345 -5.54 -25.50 1.22
C CYS A 345 -6.37 -24.65 0.27
N GLN A 346 -6.93 -25.25 -0.78
CA GLN A 346 -7.79 -24.58 -1.78
C GLN A 346 -9.02 -25.42 -2.13
#